data_AF-A0A937NI09-F1
#
_entry.id   AF-A0A937NI09-F1
#
_cell.length_a   1.000
_cell.length_b   1.000
_cell.length_c   1.000
_cell.angle_alpha   90.00
_cell.angle_beta   90.00
_cell.angle_gamma   90.00
#
_symmetry.space_group_name_H-M   'P 1'
#
loop_
_entity.id
_entity.type
_entity.pdbx_description
1 polymer ?
#
loop_
_entity_poly.entity_id
_entity_poly.type
_entity_poly.pdbx_seq_one_letter_code
_entity_poly.pdbx_strand_id
1 'polypeptide(L)'
;MKFARVIGTVVATRKYEGLEGIKFLVVQPLDRDLNPQGRPTIAADATAQAGPGELVFMVASREGAQALPEVFVPVDLAITGIVDEVEFERGPHRQQPTAVWHYPPLVLSQVEGACPEPVEGEDD
;
A
#
# COMPACT_ATOMS: atom_id res chain seq x y z
N MET A 1 2.95 1.96 -4.71
CA MET A 1 4.00 1.64 -3.72
C MET A 1 3.67 2.45 -2.47
N LYS A 2 3.77 1.87 -1.27
CA LYS A 2 3.42 2.56 -0.01
C LYS A 2 4.56 2.45 1.00
N PHE A 3 4.72 3.48 1.84
CA PHE A 3 5.60 3.38 3.01
C PHE A 3 4.94 2.56 4.11
N ALA A 4 5.75 1.85 4.87
CA ALA A 4 5.33 1.17 6.07
C ALA A 4 6.45 1.11 7.10
N ARG A 5 6.08 0.88 8.36
CA ARG A 5 7.01 0.52 9.42
C ARG A 5 6.86 -0.94 9.77
N VAL A 6 7.96 -1.66 9.87
CA VAL A 6 7.94 -3.04 10.37
C VAL A 6 7.68 -3.02 11.87
N ILE A 7 6.61 -3.67 12.32
CA ILE A 7 6.22 -3.72 13.73
C ILE A 7 6.36 -5.11 14.35
N GLY A 8 6.65 -6.13 13.55
CA GLY A 8 6.84 -7.50 14.05
C GLY A 8 7.13 -8.53 12.97
N THR A 9 7.10 -9.79 13.35
CA THR A 9 7.43 -10.93 12.49
C THR A 9 6.34 -11.99 12.58
N VAL A 10 6.05 -12.66 11.46
CA VAL A 10 5.11 -13.78 11.38
C VAL A 10 5.90 -15.05 11.09
N VAL A 11 5.63 -16.10 11.87
CA VAL A 11 6.21 -17.44 11.65
C VAL A 11 5.12 -18.37 11.16
N ALA A 12 5.30 -18.93 9.97
CA ALA A 12 4.41 -19.93 9.37
C ALA A 12 5.17 -21.24 9.15
N THR A 13 4.76 -22.30 9.86
CA THR A 13 5.35 -23.65 9.74
C THR A 13 4.84 -24.40 8.51
N ARG A 14 3.67 -24.03 8.00
CA ARG A 14 3.11 -24.51 6.73
C ARG A 14 2.90 -23.32 5.80
N LYS A 15 3.42 -23.42 4.59
CA LYS A 15 3.40 -22.36 3.58
C LYS A 15 3.32 -22.97 2.17
N TYR A 16 3.02 -22.14 1.19
CA TYR A 16 3.03 -22.55 -0.22
C TYR A 16 4.46 -22.83 -0.68
N GLU A 17 4.63 -23.79 -1.60
CA GLU A 17 5.92 -24.15 -2.19
C GLU A 17 6.54 -22.94 -2.90
N GLY A 18 7.81 -22.65 -2.66
CA GLY A 18 8.51 -21.46 -3.15
C GLY A 18 8.54 -20.30 -2.14
N LEU A 19 7.89 -20.43 -0.98
CA LEU A 19 7.95 -19.46 0.12
C LEU A 19 8.89 -19.89 1.26
N GLU A 20 9.61 -21.00 1.08
CA GLU A 20 10.66 -21.45 1.98
C GLU A 20 11.77 -20.39 2.10
N GLY A 21 12.25 -20.15 3.33
CA GLY A 21 13.26 -19.11 3.58
C GLY A 21 12.77 -17.66 3.51
N ILE A 22 11.58 -17.38 2.97
CA ILE A 22 11.01 -16.03 2.92
C ILE A 22 10.54 -15.62 4.32
N LYS A 23 11.01 -14.45 4.78
CA LYS A 23 10.55 -13.81 6.03
C LYS A 23 9.22 -13.13 5.78
N PHE A 24 8.27 -13.31 6.69
CA PHE A 24 7.02 -12.56 6.72
C PHE A 24 7.06 -11.56 7.86
N LEU A 25 6.79 -10.31 7.55
CA LEU A 25 6.88 -9.20 8.49
C LEU A 25 5.51 -8.55 8.67
N VAL A 26 5.17 -8.24 9.92
CA VAL A 26 4.00 -7.42 10.22
C VAL A 26 4.40 -5.98 9.97
N VAL A 27 3.65 -5.29 9.12
CA VAL A 27 3.94 -3.94 8.64
C VAL A 27 2.75 -3.03 8.92
N GLN A 28 3.00 -1.85 9.45
CA GLN A 28 2.03 -0.77 9.61
C GLN A 28 2.18 0.20 8.43
N PRO A 29 1.22 0.27 7.50
CA PRO A 29 1.24 1.29 6.45
C PRO A 29 1.29 2.70 7.05
N LEU A 30 1.95 3.62 6.35
CA LEU A 30 2.11 5.01 6.77
C LEU A 30 1.54 5.96 5.71
N ASP A 31 1.03 7.09 6.17
CA ASP A 31 0.65 8.21 5.31
C ASP A 31 1.88 9.02 4.84
N ARG A 32 1.61 10.13 4.14
CA ARG A 32 2.64 11.02 3.59
C ARG A 32 3.48 11.72 4.66
N ASP A 33 2.94 11.87 5.87
CA ASP A 33 3.61 12.48 7.01
C ASP A 33 4.27 11.41 7.91
N LEU A 34 4.35 10.17 7.43
CA LEU A 34 4.88 8.99 8.13
C LEU A 34 4.10 8.60 9.38
N ASN A 35 2.83 9.01 9.51
CA ASN A 35 1.95 8.56 10.58
C ASN A 35 1.29 7.22 10.21
N PRO A 36 1.00 6.34 11.19
CA PRO A 36 0.26 5.11 10.95
C PRO A 36 -1.09 5.34 10.25
N GLN A 37 -1.28 4.66 9.12
CA GLN A 37 -2.52 4.70 8.34
C GLN A 37 -3.10 3.28 8.20
N GLY A 38 -4.40 3.13 8.44
CA GLY A 38 -5.09 1.86 8.27
C GLY A 38 -4.63 0.77 9.25
N ARG A 39 -4.93 -0.49 8.89
CA ARG A 39 -4.62 -1.66 9.73
C ARG A 39 -3.24 -2.24 9.36
N PRO A 40 -2.50 -2.80 10.34
CA PRO A 40 -1.34 -3.61 10.05
C PRO A 40 -1.67 -4.77 9.11
N THR A 41 -0.74 -5.06 8.21
CA THR A 41 -0.83 -6.17 7.26
C THR A 41 0.47 -6.98 7.28
N ILE A 42 0.54 -8.04 6.48
CA ILE A 42 1.69 -8.94 6.39
C ILE A 42 2.32 -8.73 5.01
N ALA A 43 3.63 -8.49 5.00
CA ALA A 43 4.40 -8.41 3.77
C ALA A 43 5.49 -9.49 3.74
N ALA A 44 5.76 -10.06 2.57
CA ALA A 44 6.94 -10.86 2.33
C ALA A 44 8.17 -9.95 2.22
N ASP A 45 9.28 -10.31 2.87
CA ASP A 45 10.52 -9.53 2.78
C ASP A 45 11.37 -10.03 1.60
N ALA A 46 11.28 -9.32 0.47
CA ALA A 46 12.12 -9.61 -0.70
C ALA A 46 13.57 -9.17 -0.50
N THR A 47 13.84 -8.25 0.43
CA THR A 47 15.20 -7.78 0.74
C THR A 47 15.99 -8.80 1.56
N ALA A 48 15.29 -9.70 2.25
CA ALA A 48 15.81 -10.59 3.28
C ALA A 48 16.52 -9.89 4.47
N GLN A 49 16.56 -8.56 4.49
CA GLN A 49 17.29 -7.75 5.47
C GLN A 49 16.36 -6.97 6.39
N ALA A 50 15.10 -6.77 5.99
CA ALA A 50 14.17 -5.96 6.77
C ALA A 50 13.89 -6.54 8.17
N GLY A 51 13.74 -5.67 9.16
CA GLY A 51 13.54 -6.01 10.57
C GLY A 51 12.66 -5.00 11.32
N PRO A 52 12.19 -5.36 12.53
CA PRO A 52 11.31 -4.50 13.33
C PRO A 52 11.91 -3.12 13.62
N GLY A 53 11.08 -2.08 13.47
CA GLY A 53 11.45 -0.67 13.66
C GLY A 53 11.83 0.04 12.37
N GLU A 54 12.24 -0.69 11.33
CA GLU A 54 12.68 -0.10 10.06
C GLU A 54 11.53 0.52 9.27
N LEU A 55 11.86 1.61 8.58
CA LEU A 55 11.01 2.22 7.56
C LEU A 55 11.29 1.51 6.24
N VAL A 56 10.23 1.05 5.58
CA VAL A 56 10.32 0.27 4.34
C VAL A 56 9.35 0.81 3.31
N PHE A 57 9.61 0.53 2.03
CA PHE A 57 8.61 0.71 0.98
C PHE A 57 8.17 -0.64 0.44
N MET A 58 6.89 -0.73 0.15
CA MET A 58 6.22 -1.97 -0.22
C MET A 58 5.53 -1.83 -1.57
N VAL A 59 5.46 -2.96 -2.27
CA VAL A 59 4.73 -3.09 -3.52
C VAL A 59 3.65 -4.15 -3.35
N ALA A 60 2.43 -3.80 -3.75
CA ALA A 60 1.26 -4.65 -3.63
C ALA A 60 0.94 -5.35 -4.97
N SER A 61 -0.08 -6.20 -4.97
CA SER A 61 -0.61 -6.91 -6.14
C SER A 61 0.42 -7.85 -6.78
N ARG A 62 0.34 -8.05 -8.10
CA ARG A 62 1.18 -9.00 -8.86
C ARG A 62 2.67 -8.69 -8.72
N GLU A 63 3.00 -7.41 -8.56
CA GLU A 63 4.36 -6.91 -8.44
C GLU A 63 5.02 -7.35 -7.12
N GLY A 64 4.22 -7.67 -6.08
CA GLY A 64 4.73 -8.24 -4.83
C GLY A 64 5.43 -9.58 -5.04
N ALA A 65 4.80 -10.50 -5.77
CA ALA A 65 5.42 -11.78 -6.12
C ALA A 65 6.64 -11.64 -7.05
N GLN A 66 6.65 -10.62 -7.94
CA GLN A 66 7.79 -10.38 -8.83
C GLN A 66 9.07 -9.95 -8.11
N ALA A 67 8.96 -9.46 -6.87
CA ALA A 67 10.12 -9.11 -6.06
C ALA A 67 10.80 -10.33 -5.43
N LEU A 68 10.13 -11.49 -5.40
CA LEU A 68 10.64 -12.69 -4.75
C LEU A 68 11.45 -13.57 -5.70
N PRO A 69 12.31 -14.48 -5.18
CA PRO A 69 13.10 -15.39 -6.00
C PRO A 69 12.25 -16.28 -6.92
N GLU A 70 11.13 -16.79 -6.40
CA GLU A 70 10.12 -17.48 -7.20
C GLU A 70 8.95 -16.53 -7.46
N VAL A 71 8.65 -16.29 -8.73
CA VAL A 71 7.68 -15.26 -9.15
C VAL A 71 6.25 -15.80 -9.23
N PHE A 72 6.08 -17.12 -9.27
CA PHE A 72 4.76 -17.77 -9.32
C PHE A 72 4.32 -18.25 -7.93
N VAL A 73 4.40 -17.36 -6.95
CA VAL A 73 3.93 -17.58 -5.57
C VAL A 73 2.73 -16.69 -5.23
N PRO A 74 1.84 -17.12 -4.30
CA PRO A 74 0.66 -16.35 -3.92
C PRO A 74 1.03 -15.23 -2.93
N VAL A 75 1.81 -14.26 -3.38
CA VAL A 75 2.20 -13.06 -2.60
C VAL A 75 1.68 -11.82 -3.29
N ASP A 76 0.89 -11.05 -2.55
CA ASP A 76 0.23 -9.82 -2.99
C ASP A 76 0.80 -8.56 -2.30
N LEU A 77 1.77 -8.71 -1.40
CA LEU A 77 2.47 -7.60 -0.76
C LEU A 77 3.90 -8.00 -0.41
N ALA A 78 4.87 -7.25 -0.91
CA ALA A 78 6.28 -7.45 -0.62
C ALA A 78 6.99 -6.15 -0.24
N ILE A 79 7.90 -6.25 0.74
CA ILE A 79 8.89 -5.22 1.05
C ILE A 79 9.99 -5.33 0.00
N THR A 80 10.20 -4.26 -0.78
CA THR A 80 11.18 -4.23 -1.86
C THR A 80 12.41 -3.41 -1.53
N GLY A 81 12.38 -2.62 -0.46
CA GLY A 81 13.55 -1.92 0.04
C GLY A 81 13.37 -1.32 1.42
N ILE A 82 14.51 -1.05 2.06
CA ILE A 82 14.65 -0.36 3.33
C ILE A 82 14.95 1.11 3.03
N VAL A 83 14.33 2.01 3.78
CA VAL A 83 14.43 3.45 3.57
C VAL A 83 15.47 4.02 4.51
N ASP A 84 16.52 4.61 3.96
CA ASP A 84 17.56 5.29 4.74
C ASP A 84 17.10 6.69 5.18
N GLU A 85 16.55 7.48 4.25
CA GLU A 85 16.11 8.86 4.49
C GLU A 85 14.91 9.21 3.61
N VAL A 86 14.04 10.10 4.12
CA VAL A 86 12.93 10.68 3.37
C VAL A 86 13.01 12.19 3.49
N GLU A 87 13.23 12.86 2.36
CA GLU A 87 13.21 14.32 2.28
C GLU A 87 11.88 14.79 1.69
N PHE A 88 11.23 15.73 2.38
CA PHE A 88 9.99 16.34 1.93
C PHE A 88 10.25 17.80 1.55
N GLU A 89 10.19 18.11 0.27
CA GLU A 89 10.09 19.50 -0.16
C GLU A 89 8.63 19.96 0.01
N ARG A 90 8.38 20.90 0.93
CA ARG A 90 7.04 21.53 1.06
C ARG A 90 6.83 22.53 -0.09
N GLY A 91 6.74 22.03 -1.31
CA GLY A 91 6.21 22.81 -2.42
C GLY A 91 4.73 23.15 -2.19
N PRO A 92 4.18 24.21 -2.81
CA PRO A 92 2.76 24.49 -2.71
C PRO A 92 1.97 23.28 -3.27
N HIS A 93 1.35 22.51 -2.38
CA HIS A 93 0.43 21.46 -2.78
C HIS A 93 -0.64 22.09 -3.68
N ARG A 94 -0.83 21.54 -4.88
CA ARG A 94 -1.97 21.89 -5.74
C ARG A 94 -3.24 21.44 -5.01
N GLN A 95 -3.84 22.35 -4.25
CA GLN A 95 -5.11 22.10 -3.56
C GLN A 95 -6.31 22.14 -4.50
N GLN A 96 -6.14 22.62 -5.73
CA GLN A 96 -7.23 22.75 -6.69
C GLN A 96 -7.22 21.58 -7.69
N PRO A 97 -8.39 20.96 -7.96
CA PRO A 97 -8.54 19.97 -9.03
C PRO A 97 -8.05 20.57 -10.34
N THR A 98 -7.24 19.82 -11.10
CA THR A 98 -6.77 20.30 -12.43
C THR A 98 -7.88 20.25 -13.48
N ALA A 99 -8.99 19.57 -13.18
CA ALA A 99 -10.18 19.51 -14.01
C ALA A 99 -11.43 19.57 -13.14
N VAL A 100 -12.42 20.36 -13.59
CA VAL A 100 -13.78 20.36 -13.06
C VAL A 100 -14.66 19.69 -14.11
N TRP A 101 -15.26 18.56 -13.77
CA TRP A 101 -16.23 17.90 -14.65
C TRP A 101 -17.55 18.66 -14.59
N HIS A 102 -17.88 19.39 -15.66
CA HIS A 102 -19.19 20.00 -15.81
C HIS A 102 -20.12 18.99 -16.49
N TYR A 103 -21.03 18.40 -15.72
CA TYR A 103 -22.15 17.68 -16.30
C TYR A 103 -23.20 18.68 -16.83
N PRO A 104 -23.71 18.51 -18.06
CA PRO A 104 -24.86 19.28 -18.52
C PRO A 104 -26.06 19.01 -17.60
N PRO A 105 -26.96 19.98 -17.38
CA PRO A 105 -28.13 19.77 -16.53
C PRO A 105 -28.97 18.61 -17.07
N LEU A 106 -29.01 17.51 -16.33
CA LEU A 106 -29.89 16.38 -16.62
C LEU A 106 -31.34 16.82 -16.40
N VAL A 107 -32.20 16.55 -17.37
CA VAL A 107 -33.65 16.72 -17.25
C VAL A 107 -34.15 15.82 -16.11
N LEU A 108 -34.77 16.46 -15.13
CA LEU A 108 -35.08 15.97 -13.78
C LEU A 108 -36.27 14.98 -13.75
N SER A 109 -36.35 14.02 -14.68
CA SER A 109 -37.50 13.10 -14.75
C SER A 109 -37.19 11.60 -14.72
N GLN A 110 -35.94 11.15 -14.60
CA GLN A 110 -35.65 9.70 -14.67
C GLN A 110 -34.58 9.12 -13.72
N VAL A 111 -34.26 9.76 -12.58
CA VAL A 111 -33.36 9.11 -11.60
C VAL A 111 -33.90 9.24 -10.17
N GLU A 112 -34.94 8.48 -9.85
CA GLU A 112 -35.09 8.00 -8.47
C GLU A 112 -34.09 6.84 -8.29
N GLY A 113 -33.09 7.02 -7.43
CA GLY A 113 -32.38 5.88 -6.83
C GLY A 113 -30.91 5.62 -7.20
N ALA A 114 -30.12 6.60 -7.65
CA ALA A 114 -28.68 6.37 -7.83
C ALA A 114 -27.83 7.63 -7.61
N CYS A 115 -27.60 8.01 -6.37
CA CYS A 115 -26.40 8.76 -6.00
C CYS A 115 -25.92 8.20 -4.66
N PRO A 116 -24.89 7.34 -4.63
CA PRO A 116 -24.20 7.08 -3.38
C PRO A 116 -23.53 8.38 -2.93
N GLU A 117 -23.68 8.71 -1.64
CA GLU A 117 -22.97 9.79 -0.96
C GLU A 117 -21.48 9.77 -1.33
N PRO A 118 -20.82 10.93 -1.42
CA PRO A 118 -19.41 11.00 -1.72
C PRO A 118 -18.65 10.23 -0.65
N VAL A 119 -18.08 9.09 -1.03
CA VAL A 119 -17.07 8.40 -0.23
C VAL A 119 -15.91 9.36 -0.12
N GLU A 120 -15.70 9.90 1.08
CA GLU A 120 -14.47 10.60 1.44
C GLU A 120 -13.31 9.72 0.97
N GLY A 121 -12.44 10.30 0.14
CA GLY A 121 -11.38 9.57 -0.54
C GLY A 121 -10.59 8.75 0.46
N GLU A 122 -10.76 7.44 0.39
CA GLU A 122 -9.79 6.50 0.91
C GLU A 122 -8.55 6.70 0.03
N ASP A 123 -7.56 7.42 0.57
CA ASP A 123 -6.30 7.71 -0.10
C ASP A 123 -5.54 6.38 -0.32
N ASP A 124 -5.81 5.77 -1.48
CA ASP A 124 -5.11 4.62 -2.06
C ASP A 124 -3.65 4.94 -2.42
#